data_AF-A0A3B8YT91-F1
#
_entry.id   AF-A0A3B8YT91-F1
#
_cell.length_a   1.000
_cell.length_b   1.000
_cell.length_c   1.000
_cell.angle_alpha   90.00
_cell.angle_beta   90.00
_cell.angle_gamma   90.00
#
_symmetry.space_group_name_H-M   'P 1'
#
loop_
_entity.id
_entity.type
_entity.pdbx_description
1 polymer ?
#
loop_
_entity_poly.entity_id
_entity_poly.type
_entity_poly.pdbx_seq_one_letter_code
_entity_poly.pdbx_strand_id
1 'polypeptide(L)'
;TENEQIASPLTDIYGTYQGVIPAANTAGIAMHLTINSDETFILTREYQDKKQGSFKDQGRFIFVNDRVIELTDKKGIKTYYRINNGSIILSDPEGNVADADFASRYQLKKI
;
A
#
# COMPACT_ATOMS: atom_id res chain seq x y z
N THR A 1 -14.05 3.88 34.89
CA THR A 1 -13.92 2.60 34.15
C THR A 1 -15.01 2.67 33.11
N GLU A 2 -14.76 2.76 31.80
CA GLU A 2 -13.63 2.33 30.99
C GLU A 2 -13.24 3.44 29.99
N ASN A 3 -11.93 3.56 29.74
CA ASN A 3 -11.40 4.29 28.61
C ASN A 3 -11.68 3.47 27.35
N GLU A 4 -12.71 3.81 26.58
CA GLU A 4 -12.71 3.49 25.15
C GLU A 4 -11.68 4.40 24.49
N GLN A 5 -10.42 3.99 24.56
CA GLN A 5 -9.39 4.50 23.66
C GLN A 5 -9.73 3.98 22.27
N ILE A 6 -10.61 4.69 21.58
CA ILE A 6 -10.83 4.52 20.14
C ILE A 6 -9.46 4.78 19.52
N ALA A 7 -8.77 3.71 19.12
CA ALA A 7 -7.56 3.82 18.33
C ALA A 7 -7.91 4.70 17.14
N SER A 8 -7.28 5.87 17.03
CA SER A 8 -7.48 6.72 15.87
C SER A 8 -7.18 5.89 14.62
N PRO A 9 -8.00 5.96 13.56
CA PRO A 9 -7.76 5.20 12.34
C PRO A 9 -6.37 5.45 11.74
N LEU A 10 -5.73 6.57 12.12
CA LEU A 10 -4.37 6.95 11.76
C LEU A 10 -3.29 6.00 12.29
N THR A 11 -3.46 5.37 13.46
CA THR A 11 -2.46 4.44 14.02
C THR A 11 -2.58 3.02 13.48
N ASP A 12 -3.71 2.66 12.89
CA ASP A 12 -3.92 1.32 12.35
C ASP A 12 -3.29 1.13 10.95
N ILE A 13 -2.77 2.19 10.33
CA ILE A 13 -2.12 2.02 9.02
C ILE A 13 -0.68 1.52 9.13
N TYR A 14 -0.02 1.70 10.27
CA TYR A 14 1.38 1.30 10.45
C TYR A 14 1.53 -0.22 10.43
N GLY A 15 2.57 -0.70 9.77
CA GLY A 15 2.86 -2.12 9.63
C GLY A 15 3.23 -2.51 8.20
N THR A 16 3.27 -3.82 7.96
CA THR A 16 3.63 -4.38 6.65
C THR A 16 2.40 -4.98 6.00
N TYR A 17 2.21 -4.64 4.73
CA TYR A 17 1.17 -5.15 3.86
C TYR A 17 1.79 -5.99 2.75
N GLN A 18 1.12 -7.07 2.36
CA GLN A 18 1.58 -7.94 1.29
C GLN A 18 0.46 -8.33 0.32
N GLY A 19 0.84 -8.62 -0.91
CA GLY A 19 -0.08 -9.11 -1.94
C GLY A 19 0.66 -9.46 -3.22
N VAL A 20 -0.02 -10.17 -4.12
CA VAL A 20 0.49 -10.47 -5.46
C VAL A 20 -0.39 -9.75 -6.46
N ILE A 21 0.18 -8.72 -7.09
CA ILE A 21 -0.54 -7.91 -8.06
C ILE A 21 -0.39 -8.54 -9.46
N PRO A 22 -1.45 -8.63 -10.28
CA PRO A 22 -1.34 -9.13 -11.64
C PRO A 22 -0.37 -8.29 -12.47
N ALA A 23 0.48 -8.97 -13.23
CA ALA A 23 1.27 -8.37 -14.29
C ALA A 23 0.84 -9.01 -15.61
N ALA A 24 0.65 -8.21 -16.66
CA ALA A 24 -0.08 -8.57 -17.88
C ALA A 24 0.33 -9.92 -18.52
N ASN A 25 1.59 -10.34 -18.36
CA ASN A 25 2.13 -11.55 -19.01
C ASN A 25 2.97 -12.43 -18.06
N THR A 26 2.88 -12.23 -16.75
CA THR A 26 3.65 -13.03 -15.77
C THR A 26 2.76 -13.48 -14.63
N ALA A 27 3.27 -14.37 -13.79
CA ALA A 27 2.55 -14.89 -12.63
C ALA A 27 2.30 -13.83 -11.52
N GLY A 28 2.78 -12.60 -11.73
CA GLY A 28 2.47 -11.43 -10.91
C GLY A 28 3.71 -10.77 -10.31
N ILE A 29 3.46 -9.77 -9.49
CA ILE A 29 4.46 -9.04 -8.72
C ILE A 29 4.13 -9.22 -7.25
N ALA A 30 4.98 -9.93 -6.52
CA ALA A 30 4.86 -10.02 -5.08
C ALA A 30 5.31 -8.68 -4.47
N MET A 31 4.41 -8.03 -3.72
CA MET A 31 4.64 -6.73 -3.13
C MET A 31 4.65 -6.82 -1.61
N HIS A 32 5.61 -6.13 -0.99
CA HIS A 32 5.66 -5.91 0.45
C HIS A 32 5.83 -4.42 0.72
N LEU A 33 4.81 -3.80 1.32
CA LEU A 33 4.80 -2.38 1.65
C LEU A 33 4.80 -2.23 3.17
N THR A 34 5.88 -1.69 3.71
CA THR A 34 5.97 -1.32 5.13
C THR A 34 5.76 0.18 5.27
N ILE A 35 4.80 0.57 6.11
CA ILE A 35 4.50 1.96 6.50
C ILE A 35 4.98 2.13 7.94
N ASN A 36 5.94 3.03 8.15
CA ASN A 36 6.56 3.29 9.45
C ASN A 36 5.90 4.48 10.16
N SER A 37 6.01 4.53 11.48
CA SER A 37 5.48 5.64 12.29
C SER A 37 6.28 6.95 12.15
N ASP A 38 7.43 6.92 11.48
CA ASP A 38 8.29 8.09 11.21
C ASP A 38 8.02 8.73 9.85
N GLU A 39 6.83 8.51 9.29
CA GLU A 39 6.38 9.04 8.00
C GLU A 39 7.14 8.48 6.78
N THR A 40 7.88 7.38 6.96
CA THR A 40 8.58 6.69 5.87
C THR A 40 7.88 5.42 5.41
N PHE A 41 8.19 4.98 4.20
CA PHE A 41 7.80 3.66 3.71
C PHE A 41 8.94 2.93 3.03
N ILE A 42 8.81 1.61 2.97
CA ILE A 42 9.62 0.72 2.13
C ILE A 42 8.66 -0.12 1.29
N LEU A 43 8.85 -0.11 -0.04
CA LEU A 43 8.10 -0.95 -0.96
C LEU A 43 9.05 -1.89 -1.70
N THR A 44 8.90 -3.20 -1.48
CA THR A 44 9.59 -4.24 -2.24
C THR A 44 8.64 -4.80 -3.30
N ARG A 45 9.13 -4.96 -4.52
CA ARG A 45 8.43 -5.59 -5.65
C ARG A 45 9.32 -6.69 -6.21
N GLU A 46 8.87 -7.93 -6.07
CA GLU A 46 9.55 -9.10 -6.62
C GLU A 46 8.74 -9.63 -7.80
N TYR A 47 9.33 -9.52 -8.99
CA TYR A 47 8.71 -10.02 -10.21
C TYR A 47 8.93 -11.54 -10.26
N GLN A 48 7.84 -12.29 -10.44
CA GLN A 48 7.94 -13.75 -10.53
C GLN A 48 8.63 -14.22 -11.81
N ASP A 49 8.70 -13.36 -12.83
CA ASP A 49 9.66 -13.52 -13.92
C ASP A 49 11.05 -13.10 -13.42
N LYS A 50 11.89 -14.10 -13.14
CA LYS A 50 13.25 -13.95 -12.62
C LYS A 50 14.14 -13.05 -13.49
N LYS A 51 13.79 -12.79 -14.75
CA LYS A 51 14.52 -11.85 -15.61
C LYS A 51 14.37 -10.38 -15.18
N GLN A 52 13.26 -10.02 -14.54
CA GLN A 52 13.01 -8.65 -14.08
C GLN A 52 13.63 -8.38 -12.70
N GLY A 53 13.78 -9.40 -11.85
CA GLY A 53 14.44 -9.28 -10.56
C GLY A 53 13.56 -8.67 -9.46
N SER A 54 14.21 -8.15 -8.41
CA SER A 54 13.56 -7.53 -7.24
C SER A 54 13.96 -6.07 -7.12
N PHE A 55 12.98 -5.22 -6.84
CA PHE A 55 13.15 -3.78 -6.71
C PHE A 55 12.69 -3.31 -5.33
N LYS A 56 13.41 -2.34 -4.80
CA LYS A 56 13.10 -1.70 -3.52
C LYS A 56 12.99 -0.19 -3.71
N ASP A 57 11.80 0.34 -3.48
CA ASP A 57 11.57 1.77 -3.34
C ASP A 57 11.43 2.13 -1.87
N GLN A 58 11.71 3.39 -1.57
CA GLN A 58 11.59 3.97 -0.25
C GLN A 58 11.33 5.46 -0.41
N GLY A 59 10.69 6.05 0.58
CA GLY A 59 10.34 7.46 0.52
C GLY A 59 9.52 7.87 1.73
N ARG A 60 8.70 8.90 1.52
CA ARG A 60 7.80 9.43 2.54
C ARG A 60 6.35 9.15 2.15
N PHE A 61 5.49 9.10 3.16
CA PHE A 61 4.06 9.11 2.93
C PHE A 61 3.39 10.28 3.64
N ILE A 62 2.24 10.68 3.13
CA ILE A 62 1.32 11.62 3.78
C ILE A 62 -0.10 11.07 3.71
N PHE A 63 -0.94 11.48 4.66
CA PHE A 63 -2.38 11.32 4.53
C PHE A 63 -2.91 12.41 3.60
N VAL A 64 -3.54 12.03 2.49
CA VAL A 64 -4.30 12.95 1.62
C VAL A 64 -5.63 13.29 2.30
N ASN A 65 -6.24 12.29 2.95
CA ASN A 65 -7.40 12.40 3.82
C ASN A 65 -7.46 11.15 4.73
N ASP A 66 -8.53 11.01 5.51
CA ASP A 66 -8.72 9.89 6.47
C ASP A 66 -8.76 8.49 5.84
N ARG A 67 -8.88 8.40 4.51
CA ARG A 67 -9.03 7.14 3.77
C ARG A 67 -7.95 6.93 2.71
N VAL A 68 -7.07 7.90 2.44
CA VAL A 68 -6.11 7.82 1.34
C VAL A 68 -4.74 8.29 1.80
N ILE A 69 -3.72 7.50 1.50
CA ILE A 69 -2.31 7.89 1.65
C ILE A 69 -1.68 8.10 0.28
N GLU A 70 -0.78 9.08 0.21
CA GLU A 70 0.14 9.29 -0.91
C GLU A 70 1.53 8.79 -0.49
N LEU A 71 2.12 7.88 -1.25
CA LEU A 71 3.53 7.52 -1.15
C LEU A 71 4.32 8.30 -2.20
N THR A 72 5.34 9.05 -1.78
CA THR A 72 6.28 9.71 -2.69
C THR A 72 7.66 9.07 -2.54
N ASP A 73 8.14 8.43 -3.61
CA ASP A 73 9.47 7.81 -3.62
C ASP A 73 10.61 8.84 -3.75
N LYS A 74 11.86 8.38 -3.65
CA LYS A 74 13.05 9.23 -3.81
C LYS A 74 13.20 9.88 -5.19
N LYS A 75 12.47 9.41 -6.21
CA LYS A 75 12.44 9.98 -7.57
C LYS A 75 11.29 10.99 -7.75
N GLY A 76 10.48 11.21 -6.72
CA GLY A 76 9.30 12.07 -6.76
C GLY A 76 8.08 11.41 -7.39
N ILE A 77 8.10 10.09 -7.63
CA ILE A 77 6.96 9.35 -8.15
C ILE A 77 5.95 9.17 -7.02
N LYS A 78 4.69 9.54 -7.32
CA LYS A 78 3.57 9.46 -6.40
C LYS A 78 2.70 8.25 -6.70
N THR A 79 2.28 7.54 -5.65
CA THR A 79 1.27 6.48 -5.72
C THR A 79 0.29 6.62 -4.58
N TYR A 80 -0.98 6.28 -4.82
CA TYR A 80 -2.06 6.48 -3.86
C TYR A 80 -2.68 5.15 -3.46
N TYR A 81 -2.99 5.02 -2.18
CA TYR A 81 -3.65 3.83 -1.65
C TYR A 81 -4.84 4.22 -0.79
N ARG A 82 -6.00 3.62 -1.08
CA ARG A 82 -7.15 3.66 -0.20
C ARG A 82 -6.92 2.71 0.98
N ILE A 83 -7.05 3.25 2.18
CA ILE A 83 -7.02 2.53 3.45
C ILE A 83 -8.36 1.84 3.67
N ASN A 84 -8.30 0.56 4.00
CA ASN A 84 -9.41 -0.25 4.47
C ASN A 84 -9.02 -0.93 5.79
N ASN A 85 -10.00 -1.50 6.50
CA ASN A 85 -9.72 -2.27 7.71
C ASN A 85 -8.78 -3.45 7.41
N GLY A 86 -7.55 -3.42 7.94
CA GLY A 86 -6.52 -4.45 7.73
C GLY A 86 -5.98 -4.59 6.30
N SER A 87 -6.21 -3.62 5.41
CA SER A 87 -5.71 -3.68 4.03
C SER A 87 -5.61 -2.33 3.36
N ILE A 88 -4.87 -2.25 2.26
CA ILE A 88 -4.77 -1.09 1.40
C ILE A 88 -4.98 -1.51 -0.06
N ILE A 89 -5.53 -0.62 -0.87
CA ILE A 89 -5.84 -0.89 -2.29
C ILE A 89 -5.30 0.27 -3.12
N LEU A 90 -4.60 -0.04 -4.22
CA LEU A 90 -4.16 0.98 -5.16
C LEU A 90 -5.37 1.80 -5.66
N SER A 91 -5.27 3.13 -5.59
CA SER A 91 -6.35 4.05 -5.95
C SER A 91 -5.84 5.25 -6.73
N ASP A 92 -6.76 6.09 -7.17
CA ASP A 92 -6.46 7.48 -7.54
C ASP A 92 -6.28 8.38 -6.28
N PRO A 93 -5.93 9.67 -6.43
CA PRO A 93 -5.79 10.60 -5.31
C PRO A 93 -7.07 10.83 -4.49
N GLU A 94 -8.24 10.68 -5.11
CA GLU A 94 -9.55 10.79 -4.48
C GLU A 94 -9.94 9.52 -3.70
N GLY A 95 -9.23 8.41 -3.91
CA GLY A 95 -9.48 7.12 -3.27
C GLY A 95 -10.43 6.21 -4.06
N ASN A 96 -10.73 6.53 -5.32
CA ASN A 96 -11.52 5.66 -6.18
C ASN A 96 -10.68 4.47 -6.65
N VAL A 97 -11.36 3.34 -6.78
CA VAL A 97 -10.80 2.09 -7.29
C VAL A 97 -11.60 1.71 -8.53
N ALA A 98 -10.92 1.26 -9.59
CA ALA A 98 -11.51 1.10 -10.92
C ALA A 98 -12.79 0.25 -10.93
N ASP A 99 -12.74 -0.95 -10.34
CA ASP A 99 -13.89 -1.85 -10.17
C ASP A 99 -13.62 -2.89 -9.05
N ALA A 100 -14.58 -3.77 -8.78
CA ALA A 100 -14.48 -4.78 -7.73
C ALA A 100 -13.42 -5.87 -8.02
N ASP A 101 -13.28 -6.29 -9.27
CA ASP A 101 -12.27 -7.29 -9.67
C ASP A 101 -10.87 -6.71 -9.53
N PHE A 102 -10.67 -5.47 -9.97
CA PHE A 102 -9.46 -4.68 -9.74
C PHE A 102 -9.19 -4.54 -8.25
N ALA A 103 -10.17 -4.12 -7.45
CA ALA A 103 -10.01 -3.97 -6.01
C ALA A 103 -9.51 -5.26 -5.35
N SER A 104 -10.04 -6.42 -5.77
CA SER A 104 -9.63 -7.72 -5.24
C SER A 104 -8.19 -8.11 -5.61
N ARG A 105 -7.74 -7.72 -6.80
CA ARG A 105 -6.42 -8.06 -7.37
C ARG A 105 -5.32 -7.08 -6.98
N TYR A 106 -5.68 -5.84 -6.68
CA TYR A 106 -4.75 -4.75 -6.36
C TYR A 106 -4.75 -4.38 -4.86
N GLN A 107 -5.24 -5.29 -4.02
CA GLN A 107 -5.25 -5.17 -2.57
C GLN A 107 -3.99 -5.78 -1.95
N LEU A 108 -3.38 -5.06 -1.01
CA LEU A 108 -2.37 -5.58 -0.09
C LEU A 108 -2.99 -5.74 1.30
N LYS A 109 -2.82 -6.91 1.91
CA LYS A 109 -3.36 -7.22 3.24
C LYS A 109 -2.27 -7.06 4.29
N LYS A 110 -2.63 -6.50 5.44
CA LYS A 110 -1.73 -6.38 6.59
C LYS A 110 -1.36 -7.78 7.10
N ILE A 111 -0.10 -7.95 7.51
CA ILE A 111 0.43 -9.17 8.12
C ILE A 111 0.17 -9.15 9.63
#